data_AF-A0A838SZC0-F1
#
_entry.id   AF-A0A838SZC0-F1
#
_cell.length_a   1.000
_cell.length_b   1.000
_cell.length_c   1.000
_cell.angle_alpha   90.00
_cell.angle_beta   90.00
_cell.angle_gamma   90.00
#
_symmetry.space_group_name_H-M   'P 1'
#
loop_
_entity.id
_entity.type
_entity.pdbx_description
1 polymer ?
#
loop_
_entity_poly.entity_id
_entity_poly.type
_entity_poly.pdbx_seq_one_letter_code
_entity_poly.pdbx_strand_id
1 'polypeptide(L)' 'MAAGRGAEEMTQLAQFISRAARTLRFVIGVPDYEGYLEHFLASHPGEKPLTRGEFAMQRLNDRYAKAGSRCC' A
#
# COMPACT_ATOMS: atom_id res chain seq x y z
N MET A 1 32.10 9.36 -22.22
CA MET A 1 30.67 9.64 -21.92
C MET A 1 29.94 8.30 -21.80
N ALA A 2 29.95 7.66 -20.62
CA ALA A 2 29.36 6.32 -20.42
C ALA A 2 28.64 6.17 -19.07
N ALA A 3 28.23 7.29 -18.45
CA ALA A 3 27.57 7.30 -17.14
C ALA A 3 26.03 7.41 -17.21
N GLY A 4 25.43 7.61 -18.39
CA GLY A 4 23.99 7.85 -18.55
C GLY A 4 23.13 6.56 -18.58
N ARG A 5 23.60 5.51 -19.27
CA ARG A 5 22.77 4.31 -19.52
C ARG A 5 22.40 3.50 -18.26
N GLY A 6 23.27 3.48 -17.25
CA GLY A 6 23.01 2.74 -16.02
C GLY A 6 21.89 3.36 -15.17
N ALA A 7 21.84 4.70 -15.10
CA ALA A 7 20.84 5.41 -14.31
C ALA A 7 19.43 5.28 -14.93
N GLU A 8 19.34 5.30 -16.26
CA GLU A 8 18.08 5.11 -16.99
C GLU A 8 17.54 3.68 -16.81
N GLU A 9 18.38 2.65 -16.95
CA GLU A 9 17.96 1.25 -16.72
C GLU A 9 17.50 1.00 -15.27
N MET A 10 18.22 1.55 -14.28
CA MET A 10 17.82 1.44 -12.87
C MET A 10 16.47 2.13 -12.61
N THR A 11 16.25 3.29 -13.24
CA THR A 11 14.98 4.01 -13.14
C THR A 11 13.85 3.25 -13.84
N GLN A 12 14.10 2.61 -14.99
CA GLN A 12 13.10 1.78 -15.68
C GLN A 12 12.73 0.54 -14.87
N LEU A 13 13.72 -0.14 -14.29
CA LEU A 13 13.50 -1.30 -13.45
C LEU A 13 12.71 -0.94 -12.19
N ALA A 14 13.06 0.18 -11.53
CA ALA A 14 12.31 0.69 -10.38
C ALA A 14 10.85 1.00 -10.72
N GLN A 15 10.61 1.68 -11.85
CA GLN A 15 9.26 1.97 -12.34
C GLN A 15 8.46 0.69 -12.60
N PHE A 16 9.09 -0.34 -13.17
CA PHE A 16 8.43 -1.60 -13.47
C PHE A 16 8.08 -2.37 -12.19
N ILE A 17 9.00 -2.40 -11.21
CA ILE A 17 8.78 -3.02 -9.90
C ILE A 17 7.65 -2.30 -9.15
N SER A 18 7.62 -0.97 -9.12
CA SER A 18 6.54 -0.21 -8.48
C SER A 18 5.17 -0.50 -9.11
N ARG A 19 5.11 -0.63 -10.44
CA ARG A 19 3.87 -0.98 -11.17
C ARG A 19 3.43 -2.41 -10.88
N ALA A 20 4.37 -3.36 -10.89
CA ALA A 20 4.09 -4.75 -10.56
C ALA A 20 3.63 -4.90 -9.10
N ALA A 21 4.28 -4.23 -8.15
CA ALA A 21 3.90 -4.21 -6.74
C ALA A 21 2.49 -3.67 -6.54
N ARG A 22 2.11 -2.59 -7.25
CA ARG A 22 0.75 -2.05 -7.21
C ARG A 22 -0.30 -3.07 -7.66
N THR A 23 -0.04 -3.77 -8.77
CA THR A 23 -0.95 -4.81 -9.28
C THR A 23 -0.99 -6.02 -8.35
N LEU A 24 0.16 -6.47 -7.85
CA LEU A 24 0.26 -7.61 -6.92
C LEU A 24 -0.51 -7.33 -5.62
N ARG A 25 -0.43 -6.10 -5.11
CA ARG A 25 -1.14 -5.65 -3.92
C ARG A 25 -2.67 -5.67 -4.10
N PHE A 26 -3.15 -5.35 -5.31
CA PHE A 26 -4.56 -5.54 -5.68
C PHE A 26 -4.93 -7.03 -5.74
N VAL A 27 -4.10 -7.87 -6.36
CA VAL A 27 -4.37 -9.31 -6.56
C VAL A 27 -4.37 -10.10 -5.25
N ILE A 28 -3.38 -9.87 -4.38
CA ILE A 28 -3.26 -10.58 -3.10
C ILE A 28 -4.26 -10.01 -2.07
N GLY A 29 -4.80 -8.81 -2.32
CA GLY A 29 -5.64 -8.10 -1.36
C GLY A 29 -4.88 -7.75 -0.07
N VAL A 30 -3.54 -7.74 -0.13
CA VAL A 30 -2.67 -7.37 0.99
C VAL A 30 -2.70 -5.86 1.08
N PRO A 31 -3.17 -5.32 2.21
CA PRO A 31 -3.22 -3.89 2.38
C PRO A 31 -1.80 -3.42 2.69
N ASP A 32 -1.05 -2.92 1.70
CA ASP A 32 0.29 -2.40 2.01
C ASP A 32 0.23 -1.15 2.87
N TYR A 33 1.17 -1.13 3.79
CA TYR A 33 1.19 -0.24 4.91
C TYR A 33 1.98 1.04 4.59
N GLU A 34 2.96 0.92 3.71
CA GLU A 34 3.85 2.01 3.31
C GLU A 34 3.08 3.05 2.49
N GLY A 35 2.34 2.61 1.47
CA GLY A 35 1.50 3.53 0.70
C GLY A 35 0.31 4.09 1.50
N TYR A 36 -0.14 3.37 2.53
CA TYR A 36 -1.11 3.92 3.49
C TYR A 36 -0.47 5.03 4.33
N LEU A 37 0.72 4.80 4.87
CA LEU A 37 1.48 5.78 5.65
C LEU A 37 1.77 7.04 4.84
N GLU A 38 2.28 6.91 3.61
CA GLU A 38 2.55 8.06 2.75
C GLU A 38 1.29 8.88 2.48
N HIS A 39 0.18 8.23 2.16
CA HIS A 39 -1.09 8.90 1.94
C HIS A 39 -1.67 9.53 3.21
N PHE A 40 -1.55 8.83 4.34
CA PHE A 40 -2.05 9.28 5.65
C PHE A 40 -1.25 10.48 6.15
N LEU A 41 0.08 10.45 6.02
CA LEU A 41 0.96 11.56 6.38
C LEU A 41 0.72 12.78 5.47
N ALA A 42 0.43 12.56 4.19
CA ALA A 42 0.09 13.64 3.25
C ALA A 42 -1.30 14.24 3.52
N SER A 43 -2.28 13.43 3.92
CA SER A 43 -3.68 13.86 4.08
C SER A 43 -4.03 14.31 5.51
N HIS A 44 -3.34 13.76 6.52
CA HIS A 44 -3.58 14.01 7.94
C HIS A 44 -2.27 14.35 8.67
N PRO A 45 -1.71 15.54 8.44
CA PRO A 45 -0.54 16.01 9.16
C PRO A 45 -0.90 16.35 10.62
N GLY A 46 -0.87 15.35 11.50
CA GLY A 46 -1.12 15.54 12.93
C GLY A 46 -1.74 14.34 13.64
N GLU A 47 -2.28 13.37 12.90
CA GLU A 47 -2.83 12.16 13.49
C GLU A 47 -1.79 11.04 13.48
N LYS A 48 -1.84 10.13 14.47
CA LYS A 48 -0.95 8.97 14.49
C LYS A 48 -1.47 7.91 13.52
N PRO A 49 -0.67 7.48 12.54
CA PRO A 49 -1.05 6.36 11.70
C PRO A 49 -1.23 5.10 12.55
N LEU A 50 -2.25 4.32 12.22
CA LEU A 50 -2.43 2.95 12.72
C LEU A 50 -1.14 2.18 12.56
N THR A 51 -0.81 1.28 13.49
CA THR A 51 0.34 0.39 13.29
C THR A 51 0.05 -0.63 12.19
N ARG A 52 1.09 -1.25 11.62
CA ARG A 52 0.94 -2.29 10.58
C ARG A 52 -0.04 -3.40 10.98
N GLY A 53 0.00 -3.82 12.25
CA GLY A 53 -0.90 -4.83 12.79
C GLY A 53 -2.35 -4.34 12.89
N GLU A 54 -2.55 -3.13 13.41
CA GLU A 54 -3.88 -2.52 13.54
C GLU A 54 -4.53 -2.27 12.18
N PHE A 55 -3.76 -1.83 11.18
CA PHE A 55 -4.26 -1.66 9.81
C PHE A 55 -4.69 -2.98 9.17
N ALA A 56 -3.90 -4.05 9.37
CA ALA A 56 -4.26 -5.38 8.90
C ALA A 56 -5.52 -5.91 9.60
N MET A 57 -5.60 -5.78 10.93
CA MET A 57 -6.79 -6.14 11.71
C MET A 57 -8.02 -5.35 11.28
N GLN A 58 -7.93 -4.04 11.10
CA GLN A 58 -9.03 -3.20 10.63
C GLN A 58 -9.55 -3.66 9.26
N ARG A 59 -8.63 -4.01 8.33
CA ARG A 59 -8.98 -4.53 7.00
C ARG A 59 -9.63 -5.91 7.06
N LEU A 60 -9.11 -6.79 7.91
CA LEU A 60 -9.72 -8.09 8.18
C LEU A 60 -11.09 -7.94 8.85
N ASN A 61 -11.24 -7.02 9.79
CA ASN A 61 -12.50 -6.72 10.46
C ASN A 61 -13.52 -6.15 9.47
N ASP A 62 -13.14 -5.21 8.60
CA ASP A 62 -14.03 -4.70 7.56
C ASP A 62 -14.46 -5.79 6.57
N ARG A 63 -13.54 -6.70 6.21
CA ARG A 63 -13.81 -7.81 5.28
C ARG A 63 -14.60 -8.97 5.89
N TYR A 64 -14.36 -9.30 7.15
CA TYR A 64 -14.88 -10.52 7.80
C TYR A 64 -15.81 -10.24 8.99
N ALA A 65 -15.62 -9.17 9.76
CA ALA A 65 -16.53 -8.84 10.87
C ALA A 65 -17.83 -8.17 10.39
N LYS A 66 -17.83 -7.52 9.22
CA LYS A 66 -19.08 -7.07 8.55
C LYS A 66 -19.91 -8.20 7.93
N ALA A 67 -19.55 -9.47 8.10
CA ALA A 67 -20.45 -10.60 7.79
C ALA A 67 -21.72 -10.63 8.68
N GLY A 68 -21.84 -9.71 9.65
CA GLY A 68 -22.89 -9.72 10.67
C GLY A 68 -23.75 -8.46 10.78
N SER A 69 -23.72 -7.49 9.85
CA SER A 69 -24.86 -6.55 9.76
C SER A 69 -26.03 -7.25 9.07
N ARG A 70 -26.55 -8.28 9.74
CA ARG A 70 -27.93 -8.72 9.60
C ARG A 70 -28.79 -7.52 9.97
N CYS A 71 -29.15 -6.73 8.97
CA CYS A 71 -30.32 -5.90 9.07
C CYS A 71 -31.51 -6.85 8.85
N CYS A 72 -32.27 -7.02 9.93
CA CYS A 72 -33.70 -7.33 10.01
C CYS A 72 -34.31 -8.26 8.97
#